data_AF-A5ZQI3-F1
#
_entry.id   AF-A5ZQI3-F1
#
_cell.length_a   1.000
_cell.length_b   1.000
_cell.length_c   1.000
_cell.angle_alpha   90.00
_cell.angle_beta   90.00
_cell.angle_gamma   90.00
#
_symmetry.space_group_name_H-M   'P 1'
#
loop_
_entity.id
_entity.type
_entity.pdbx_description
1 polymer ?
#
loop_
_entity_poly.entity_id
_entity_poly.type
_entity_poly.pdbx_seq_one_letter_code
_entity_poly.pdbx_strand_id
1 'polypeptide(L)'
;MTYKEKKRSMFLGLPWTFTTYTVTDEFISIDSGLLNKVENDCYMYKVIDVRLETTLMERILGIGTIHCFTGDVTDPDLKLQHIKNAKEIKDFILKQSEQERLKRKTLNMQHLDGNPEVSRMAATDSCRS
;
A
#
# COMPACT_ATOMS: atom_id res chain seq x y z
N MET A 1 11.13 4.60 5.44
CA MET A 1 11.47 3.57 6.45
C MET A 1 11.13 2.21 5.87
N THR A 2 11.84 1.14 6.27
CA THR A 2 11.60 -0.21 5.74
C THR A 2 11.25 -1.16 6.88
N TYR A 3 10.04 -1.71 6.85
CA TYR A 3 9.58 -2.73 7.79
C TYR A 3 9.70 -4.10 7.15
N LYS A 4 10.45 -5.01 7.79
CA LYS A 4 10.53 -6.42 7.39
C LYS A 4 9.98 -7.29 8.50
N GLU A 5 8.85 -7.95 8.23
CA GLU A 5 8.19 -8.84 9.16
C GLU A 5 8.09 -10.24 8.56
N LYS A 6 8.13 -11.26 9.41
CA LYS A 6 7.90 -12.66 8.99
C LYS A 6 6.59 -13.14 9.57
N LYS A 7 5.83 -13.90 8.79
CA LYS A 7 4.60 -14.54 9.28
C LYS A 7 4.94 -15.50 10.41
N ARG A 8 4.25 -15.35 11.55
CA ARG A 8 4.44 -16.19 12.75
C ARG A 8 3.27 -17.14 12.91
N SER A 9 3.55 -18.37 13.36
CA SER A 9 2.51 -19.34 13.71
C SER A 9 1.82 -18.97 15.02
N MET A 10 0.49 -19.05 15.05
CA MET A 10 -0.34 -18.74 16.20
C MET A 10 -0.18 -19.72 17.37
N PHE A 11 0.29 -20.95 17.08
CA PHE A 11 0.30 -22.03 18.08
C PHE A 11 1.62 -22.15 18.86
N LEU A 12 2.72 -21.59 18.33
CA LEU A 12 4.07 -21.81 18.88
C LEU A 12 5.03 -20.62 18.67
N GLY A 13 4.63 -19.53 18.03
CA GLY A 13 5.50 -18.38 17.75
C GLY A 13 6.66 -18.67 16.78
N LEU A 14 6.81 -19.92 16.32
CA LEU A 14 7.78 -20.31 15.31
C LEU A 14 7.34 -19.81 13.92
N PRO A 15 8.28 -19.33 13.08
CA PRO A 15 8.04 -18.96 11.69
C PRO A 15 7.92 -20.24 10.84
N TRP A 16 6.87 -21.02 11.05
CA TRP A 16 6.62 -22.24 10.28
C TRP A 16 6.29 -21.93 8.82
N THR A 17 5.74 -20.74 8.57
CA THR A 17 5.45 -20.25 7.22
C THR A 17 6.61 -19.43 6.71
N PHE A 18 7.19 -19.86 5.59
CA PHE A 18 8.19 -19.12 4.80
C PHE A 18 7.53 -17.95 4.07
N THR A 19 6.94 -17.04 4.82
CA THR A 19 6.30 -15.84 4.31
C THR A 19 6.98 -14.62 4.91
N THR A 20 7.56 -13.79 4.05
CA THR A 20 8.23 -12.55 4.43
C THR A 20 7.44 -11.39 3.86
N TYR A 21 7.11 -10.43 4.71
CA TYR A 21 6.45 -9.19 4.35
C TYR A 21 7.48 -8.08 4.40
N THR A 22 7.68 -7.40 3.28
CA THR A 22 8.53 -6.21 3.19
C THR A 22 7.65 -5.02 2.86
N VAL A 23 7.55 -4.06 3.77
CA VAL A 23 6.82 -2.82 3.57
C VAL A 23 7.84 -1.70 3.48
N THR A 24 7.90 -1.04 2.33
CA THR A 24 8.72 0.16 2.10
C THR A 24 7.83 1.39 1.95
N ASP A 25 8.44 2.56 1.78
CA ASP A 25 7.69 3.79 1.53
C ASP A 25 6.98 3.75 0.15
N GLU A 26 7.54 3.04 -0.84
CA GLU A 26 7.10 3.04 -2.23
C GLU A 26 6.27 1.80 -2.62
N PHE A 27 6.57 0.65 -2.01
CA PHE A 27 5.92 -0.61 -2.35
C PHE A 27 5.84 -1.58 -1.17
N ILE A 28 4.90 -2.50 -1.27
CA ILE A 28 4.65 -3.61 -0.37
C ILE A 28 4.96 -4.88 -1.15
N SER A 29 5.82 -5.73 -0.60
CA SER A 29 6.20 -7.01 -1.19
C SER A 29 5.86 -8.15 -0.23
N ILE A 30 5.22 -9.19 -0.76
CA ILE A 30 4.88 -10.41 -0.04
C ILE A 30 5.55 -11.59 -0.75
N ASP A 31 6.60 -12.09 -0.12
CA ASP A 31 7.26 -13.32 -0.51
C ASP A 31 6.61 -14.49 0.22
N SER A 32 6.08 -15.47 -0.49
CA SER A 32 5.52 -16.68 0.12
C SER A 32 5.99 -17.95 -0.58
N GLY A 33 6.36 -18.97 0.19
CA GLY A 33 6.59 -20.32 -0.31
C GLY A 33 7.89 -20.96 0.18
N LEU A 34 7.92 -22.30 0.14
CA LEU A 34 9.08 -23.12 0.54
C LEU A 34 9.79 -23.74 -0.67
N LEU A 35 9.03 -24.34 -1.58
CA LEU A 35 9.54 -24.98 -2.81
C LEU A 35 9.28 -24.12 -4.05
N ASN A 36 8.08 -23.55 -4.15
CA ASN A 36 7.73 -22.56 -5.17
C ASN A 36 7.65 -21.20 -4.48
N LYS A 37 8.52 -20.26 -4.88
CA LYS A 37 8.49 -18.89 -4.37
C LYS A 37 7.50 -18.08 -5.21
N VAL A 38 6.50 -17.50 -4.56
CA VAL A 38 5.55 -16.54 -5.15
C VAL A 38 5.83 -15.19 -4.51
N GLU A 39 6.08 -14.19 -5.36
CA GLU A 39 6.41 -12.82 -4.96
C GLU A 39 5.33 -11.91 -5.52
N ASN A 40 4.59 -11.27 -4.60
CA ASN A 40 3.49 -10.37 -4.94
C ASN A 40 3.86 -8.96 -4.48
N ASP A 41 4.07 -8.08 -5.45
CA ASP A 41 4.46 -6.69 -5.23
C ASP A 41 3.31 -5.74 -5.57
N CYS A 42 3.01 -4.84 -4.64
CA CYS A 42 2.04 -3.77 -4.84
C CYS A 42 2.67 -2.42 -4.51
N TYR A 43 2.62 -1.49 -5.45
CA TYR A 43 3.01 -0.11 -5.18
C TYR A 43 2.03 0.59 -4.24
N MET A 44 2.57 1.48 -3.40
CA MET A 44 1.81 2.18 -2.37
C MET A 44 0.73 3.11 -2.97
N TYR A 45 1.02 3.76 -4.10
CA TYR A 45 0.04 4.60 -4.81
C TYR A 45 -1.17 3.83 -5.36
N LYS A 46 -1.06 2.51 -5.53
CA LYS A 46 -2.17 1.65 -5.99
C LYS A 46 -3.05 1.17 -4.85
N VAL A 47 -2.63 1.36 -3.60
CA VAL A 47 -3.42 0.99 -2.43
C VAL A 47 -4.59 1.98 -2.30
N ILE A 48 -5.80 1.44 -2.27
CA ILE A 48 -7.05 2.21 -2.20
C ILE A 48 -7.51 2.31 -0.75
N ASP A 49 -7.52 1.19 -0.04
CA ASP A 49 -8.00 1.10 1.34
C ASP A 49 -7.20 0.05 2.13
N VAL A 50 -7.13 0.22 3.45
CA VAL A 50 -6.40 -0.68 4.34
C VAL A 50 -7.25 -1.01 5.57
N ARG A 51 -7.56 -2.30 5.73
CA ARG A 51 -8.36 -2.82 6.85
C ARG A 51 -7.48 -3.62 7.81
N LEU A 52 -7.70 -3.44 9.10
CA LEU A 52 -7.06 -4.23 10.16
C LEU A 52 -8.08 -5.20 10.75
N GLU A 53 -7.79 -6.49 10.65
CA GLU A 53 -8.55 -7.56 11.29
C GLU A 53 -7.74 -8.13 12.46
N THR A 54 -8.38 -8.25 13.63
CA THR A 54 -7.76 -8.81 14.83
C THR A 54 -8.78 -9.67 15.56
N THR A 55 -8.44 -10.94 15.79
CA THR A 55 -9.21 -11.82 16.66
C THR A 55 -8.92 -11.50 18.14
N LEU A 56 -9.75 -11.97 19.06
CA LEU A 56 -9.57 -11.72 20.51
C LEU A 56 -8.21 -12.21 21.02
N MET A 57 -7.76 -13.37 20.55
CA MET A 57 -6.48 -13.95 20.94
C MET A 57 -5.30 -13.17 20.35
N GLU A 58 -5.39 -12.75 19.09
CA GLU A 58 -4.39 -11.88 18.46
C GLU A 58 -4.29 -10.52 19.15
N ARG A 59 -5.42 -9.95 19.60
CA ARG A 59 -5.42 -8.69 20.35
C ARG A 59 -4.65 -8.80 21.67
N ILE A 60 -4.74 -9.92 22.37
CA ILE A 60 -3.99 -10.18 23.61
C ILE A 60 -2.50 -10.38 23.31
N LEU A 61 -2.17 -11.07 22.23
CA LEU A 61 -0.78 -11.33 21.80
C LEU A 61 -0.12 -10.15 21.07
N GLY A 62 -0.88 -9.07 20.80
CA GLY A 62 -0.43 -7.94 19.99
C GLY A 62 -0.05 -8.39 18.59
N ILE A 63 -0.92 -9.15 17.93
CA ILE A 63 -0.80 -9.63 16.56
C ILE A 63 -2.04 -9.15 15.78
N GLY A 64 -1.96 -9.05 14.46
CA GLY A 64 -3.11 -8.79 13.61
C GLY A 64 -2.87 -9.12 12.15
N THR A 65 -3.94 -9.07 11.37
CA THR A 65 -3.92 -9.28 9.92
C THR A 65 -4.34 -7.98 9.23
N ILE A 66 -3.50 -7.49 8.32
CA ILE A 66 -3.77 -6.29 7.53
C ILE A 66 -4.22 -6.72 6.14
N HIS A 67 -5.34 -6.18 5.69
CA HIS A 67 -5.84 -6.32 4.33
C HIS A 67 -5.60 -5.02 3.59
N CYS A 68 -4.79 -5.07 2.54
CA CYS A 68 -4.54 -3.94 1.65
C CYS A 68 -5.34 -4.17 0.37
N PHE A 69 -6.35 -3.34 0.15
CA PHE A 69 -7.14 -3.35 -1.07
C PHE A 69 -6.41 -2.53 -2.13
N THR A 70 -6.10 -3.17 -3.26
CA THR A 70 -5.35 -2.56 -4.35
C THR A 70 -6.28 -2.33 -5.54
N GLY A 71 -5.94 -1.34 -6.37
CA GLY A 71 -6.59 -1.14 -7.66
C GLY A 71 -6.05 -2.03 -8.78
N ASP A 72 -5.22 -3.02 -8.46
CA ASP A 72 -4.66 -3.93 -9.48
C ASP A 72 -5.64 -5.05 -9.83
N VAL A 73 -5.59 -5.52 -11.06
CA VAL A 73 -6.50 -6.55 -11.58
C VAL A 73 -6.02 -7.95 -11.19
N THR A 74 -4.71 -8.12 -11.01
CA THR A 74 -4.12 -9.43 -10.68
C THR A 74 -4.33 -9.81 -9.22
N ASP A 75 -4.15 -8.85 -8.31
CA ASP A 75 -4.13 -9.08 -6.86
C ASP A 75 -4.88 -7.96 -6.11
N PRO A 76 -6.23 -7.99 -6.12
CA PRO A 76 -7.04 -6.92 -5.55
C PRO A 76 -7.03 -6.87 -4.01
N ASP A 77 -6.69 -7.97 -3.33
CA ASP A 77 -6.67 -8.08 -1.87
C ASP A 77 -5.34 -8.69 -1.40
N LEU A 78 -4.45 -7.83 -0.94
CA LEU A 78 -3.12 -8.19 -0.46
C LEU A 78 -3.14 -8.34 1.07
N LYS A 79 -2.99 -9.58 1.56
CA LYS A 79 -3.15 -9.93 2.98
C LYS A 79 -1.82 -10.11 3.68
N LEU A 80 -1.53 -9.23 4.64
CA LEU A 80 -0.42 -9.39 5.55
C LEU A 80 -0.90 -10.03 6.86
N GLN A 81 -0.73 -11.34 6.98
CA GLN A 81 -1.28 -12.13 8.09
C GLN A 81 -0.31 -12.29 9.26
N HIS A 82 -0.85 -12.27 10.48
CA HIS A 82 -0.13 -12.57 11.73
C HIS A 82 1.10 -11.67 11.97
N ILE A 83 0.94 -10.37 11.78
CA ILE A 83 1.96 -9.35 12.05
C ILE A 83 1.84 -8.86 13.49
N LYS A 84 2.96 -8.73 14.23
CA LYS A 84 2.95 -8.17 15.60
C LYS A 84 2.49 -6.70 15.61
N ASN A 85 3.23 -5.83 14.93
CA ASN A 85 2.93 -4.39 14.94
C ASN A 85 1.90 -4.01 13.86
N ALA A 86 0.82 -4.79 13.74
CA ALA A 86 -0.15 -4.65 12.66
C ALA A 86 -0.79 -3.26 12.62
N LYS A 87 -1.04 -2.66 13.79
CA LYS A 87 -1.61 -1.30 13.88
C LYS A 87 -0.64 -0.23 13.36
N GLU A 88 0.62 -0.27 13.80
CA GLU A 88 1.64 0.69 13.38
C GLU A 88 1.91 0.58 11.87
N ILE A 89 2.05 -0.64 11.35
CA ILE A 89 2.27 -0.88 9.93
C ILE A 89 1.06 -0.42 9.11
N LYS A 90 -0.16 -0.66 9.59
CA LYS A 90 -1.38 -0.19 8.94
C LYS A 90 -1.43 1.35 8.88
N ASP A 91 -1.14 2.03 9.99
CA ASP A 91 -1.13 3.49 10.03
C ASP A 91 0.01 4.08 9.17
N PHE A 92 1.15 3.38 9.08
CA PHE A 92 2.24 3.72 8.18
C PHE A 92 1.83 3.61 6.70
N ILE A 93 1.23 2.48 6.29
CA ILE A 93 0.74 2.27 4.90
C ILE A 93 -0.30 3.34 4.55
N LEU A 94 -1.23 3.63 5.46
CA LEU A 94 -2.25 4.66 5.24
C LEU A 94 -1.62 6.05 5.01
N LYS A 95 -0.61 6.40 5.82
CA LYS A 95 0.09 7.68 5.69
C LYS A 95 0.91 7.77 4.39
N GLN A 96 1.63 6.71 4.04
CA GLN A 96 2.46 6.70 2.82
C GLN A 96 1.61 6.74 1.56
N SER A 97 0.53 5.96 1.48
CA SER A 97 -0.41 6.00 0.34
C SER A 97 -1.00 7.39 0.12
N GLU A 98 -1.41 8.09 1.17
CA GLU A 98 -1.89 9.47 1.06
C GLU A 98 -0.78 10.44 0.60
N GLN A 99 0.44 10.31 1.12
CA GLN A 99 1.57 11.13 0.68
C GLN A 99 1.89 10.94 -0.80
N GLU A 100 1.87 9.70 -1.30
CA GLU A 100 2.10 9.43 -2.72
C GLU A 100 0.97 9.95 -3.60
N ARG A 101 -0.29 9.83 -3.16
CA ARG A 101 -1.43 10.41 -3.88
C ARG A 101 -1.31 11.93 -3.99
N LEU A 102 -0.86 12.60 -2.92
CA LEU A 102 -0.62 14.04 -2.93
C LEU A 102 0.51 14.42 -3.89
N LYS A 103 1.65 13.72 -3.85
CA LYS A 103 2.78 13.95 -4.77
C LYS A 103 2.35 13.86 -6.23
N ARG A 104 1.50 12.88 -6.59
CA ARG A 104 0.99 12.75 -7.96
C ARG A 104 0.01 13.86 -8.35
N LYS A 105 -0.88 14.27 -7.44
CA LYS A 105 -1.78 15.41 -7.69
C LYS A 105 -1.00 16.68 -7.97
N THR A 106 0.08 16.94 -7.23
CA THR A 106 0.92 18.13 -7.44
C THR A 106 1.72 18.06 -8.73
N LEU A 107 2.27 16.88 -9.08
CA LEU A 107 3.01 16.70 -10.33
C LEU A 107 2.13 16.91 -11.56
N ASN A 108 0.89 16.39 -11.53
CA ASN A 108 -0.06 16.57 -12.63
C ASN A 108 -0.44 18.05 -12.81
N MET A 109 -0.58 18.81 -11.71
CA MET A 109 -0.89 20.24 -11.76
C MET A 109 0.24 21.07 -12.37
N GLN A 110 1.50 20.78 -12.04
CA GLN A 110 2.66 21.51 -12.56
C GLN A 110 2.80 21.41 -14.10
N HIS A 111 2.29 20.35 -14.71
CA HIS A 111 2.33 20.20 -16.17
C HIS A 111 1.31 21.09 -16.91
N LEU A 112 0.23 21.53 -16.25
CA LEU A 112 -0.79 22.38 -16.87
C LEU A 112 -0.30 23.82 -17.11
N ASP A 113 0.57 24.36 -16.25
CA ASP A 113 1.05 25.73 -16.35
C ASP A 113 2.19 25.91 -17.38
N GLY A 114 2.79 24.81 -17.84
CA GLY A 114 3.96 24.80 -18.72
C GLY A 114 3.67 24.71 -20.22
N ASN A 115 2.41 24.57 -20.64
CA ASN A 115 2.08 24.43 -22.07
C ASN A 115 1.59 25.77 -22.68
N PRO A 116 2.41 26.47 -23.49
CA PRO A 116 2.02 27.73 -24.13
C PRO A 116 0.81 27.58 -25.09
N GLU A 117 0.43 26.37 -25.48
CA GLU A 117 -0.75 26.09 -26.32
C GLU A 117 -2.08 26.25 -25.54
N VAL A 118 -2.11 25.93 -24.24
CA VAL A 118 -3.34 26.02 -23.40
C VAL A 118 -3.68 27.47 -23.07
N SER A 119 -2.67 28.32 -22.90
CA SER A 119 -2.85 29.77 -22.69
C SER A 119 -3.39 30.48 -23.94
N ARG A 120 -3.07 29.99 -25.15
CA ARG A 120 -3.61 30.49 -26.42
C ARG A 120 -5.08 30.12 -26.64
N MET A 121 -5.50 28.94 -26.19
CA MET A 121 -6.91 28.54 -26.21
C MET A 121 -7.77 29.35 -25.24
N ALA A 122 -7.26 29.67 -24.04
CA ALA A 122 -7.98 30.53 -23.09
C ALA A 122 -8.19 31.97 -23.61
N ALA A 123 -7.29 32.47 -24.46
CA ALA A 123 -7.43 33.80 -25.09
C ALA A 123 -8.44 33.83 -26.24
N THR A 124 -8.74 32.68 -26.86
CA THR A 124 -9.67 32.57 -27.99
C THR A 124 -11.11 32.23 -27.60
N ASP A 125 -11.33 31.80 -26.36
CA ASP A 125 -12.66 31.52 -25.78
C ASP A 125 -13.30 32.70 -25.04
N SER A 126 -12.87 33.95 -25.34
CA SER A 126 -13.70 35.11 -24.99
C SER A 126 -14.90 35.15 -25.93
N CYS A 127 -15.92 34.38 -25.57
CA CYS A 127 -17.25 34.41 -26.18
C CYS A 127 -17.78 35.84 -26.19
N ARG A 128 -17.59 36.50 -27.33
CA ARG A 128 -18.55 37.29 -28.09
C ARG A 128 -19.87 37.58 -27.35
N SER A 129 -20.02 38.82 -26.91
CA SER A 129 -21.30 39.53 -26.75
C SER A 129 -21.16 40.91 -27.35
#